data_AF-A0A800G076-F1
#
_entry.id   AF-A0A800G076-F1
#
_cell.length_a   1.000
_cell.length_b   1.000
_cell.length_c   1.000
_cell.angle_alpha   90.00
_cell.angle_beta   90.00
_cell.angle_gamma   90.00
#
_symmetry.space_group_name_H-M   'P 1'
#
loop_
_entity.id
_entity.type
_entity.pdbx_description
1 polymer ?
#
loop_
_entity_poly.entity_id
_entity_poly.type
_entity_poly.pdbx_seq_one_letter_code
_entity_poly.pdbx_strand_id
1 'polypeptide(L)'
;MNTMPTYWHPGSTLSLLVVCLGSLGAAPAQDPLPLARTVASFDLLDNGDLREAYEGADPVRQRKIPWWRIQGEARVVTEADAPWLETGPGSSATQPLPAYGPLISGLRISGVVHGVGRVELRDGAGGLFERTVGSPDGREEFLVLGADVERDLGRAIQPRLVLGLSAEGEAPVRWAELQARVPLPCPSEVELRAAVVERLTHIFGAWLDRGRQPGSPFRDRKFDVITGQQTLQGNGKVHELPGAYFPLFSYLLGALEWEENPAWRSAFESFLAAYLDHCLDETTHLPRRWVASKQRADGNQFREIAKDLEFLIDASQVPAGTLPQDLRSRALSAAHAMGRAVLERGILPDGTVAASYRATDGAVTLATNPLRRLDVPAQLARLGALVGDDAMEQAVRNALAAFEFYHHWPGNWHDVDPGFDDDFGIYGARAVTMLAAFPDDAGMGALVDEGWTHYRDMWRDGLRMGGSVAADQVRCWKLMLQRAGQKPTLENELRPLLSAAMRAHFKAQQKRNGAFGDVTFMGFDLVTVEVGDLPGVPANLLEGLALCYGEPDTLSDERVRAMAATLLLTSDEHYRRDYGYLLGQREKSGFNDAGGGLRLCPALITWLKRLDG
;
A
#
# COMPACT_ATOMS: atom_id res chain seq x y z
N MET A 1 18.45 25.84 -45.34
CA MET A 1 19.67 26.68 -45.21
C MET A 1 19.97 26.85 -43.74
N ASN A 2 21.24 26.69 -43.40
CA ASN A 2 21.92 26.82 -42.08
C ASN A 2 21.79 25.58 -41.16
N THR A 3 22.50 24.48 -41.42
CA THR A 3 23.93 24.15 -41.14
C THR A 3 24.30 24.02 -39.66
N MET A 4 24.72 22.80 -39.29
CA MET A 4 25.40 22.41 -38.05
C MET A 4 26.65 23.27 -37.74
N PRO A 5 27.23 23.08 -36.54
CA PRO A 5 28.51 22.38 -36.54
C PRO A 5 28.64 21.29 -35.44
N THR A 6 29.22 20.16 -35.86
CA THR A 6 30.02 19.24 -35.05
C THR A 6 31.27 19.95 -34.50
N TYR A 7 31.86 19.46 -33.40
CA TYR A 7 33.28 19.05 -33.27
C TYR A 7 33.74 18.99 -31.79
N TRP A 8 34.17 17.77 -31.41
CA TRP A 8 35.43 17.41 -30.73
C TRP A 8 35.65 17.52 -29.20
N HIS A 9 36.05 16.37 -28.68
CA HIS A 9 36.76 16.13 -27.42
C HIS A 9 38.13 16.81 -27.37
N PRO A 10 38.60 17.15 -26.15
CA PRO A 10 39.98 16.98 -25.77
C PRO A 10 40.11 15.85 -24.73
N GLY A 11 41.08 14.96 -24.98
CA GLY A 11 41.53 13.99 -24.00
C GLY A 11 42.27 14.66 -22.86
N SER A 12 42.19 14.05 -21.68
CA SER A 12 43.08 14.37 -20.55
C SER A 12 43.26 13.11 -19.70
N THR A 13 44.39 12.43 -19.95
CA THR A 13 45.23 11.70 -18.99
C THR A 13 44.54 10.96 -17.85
N LEU A 14 44.46 9.62 -18.01
CA LEU A 14 44.48 8.67 -16.90
C LEU A 14 45.72 8.94 -16.04
N SER A 15 45.53 9.47 -14.84
CA SER A 15 46.47 9.27 -13.74
C SER A 15 45.90 8.18 -12.84
N LEU A 16 46.48 6.99 -12.97
CA LEU A 16 46.26 5.85 -12.11
C LEU A 16 46.81 6.19 -10.72
N LEU A 17 45.95 6.54 -9.77
CA LEU A 17 46.32 6.66 -8.37
C LEU A 17 45.63 5.51 -7.62
N VAL A 18 46.38 4.41 -7.53
CA VAL A 18 46.10 3.30 -6.63
C VAL A 18 46.25 3.84 -5.20
N VAL A 19 45.13 4.12 -4.55
CA VAL A 19 45.09 4.30 -3.10
C VAL A 19 44.40 3.08 -2.51
N CYS A 20 45.23 2.17 -2.01
CA CYS A 20 44.82 1.10 -1.12
C CYS A 20 44.29 1.72 0.18
N LEU A 21 42.97 1.75 0.36
CA LEU A 21 42.34 1.96 1.66
C LEU A 21 41.52 0.72 1.98
N GLY A 22 41.91 0.05 3.06
CA GLY A 22 41.44 -1.25 3.49
C GLY A 22 39.91 -1.31 3.58
N SER A 23 39.36 -2.29 2.87
CA SER A 23 38.04 -2.82 3.07
C SER A 23 37.92 -3.39 4.49
N LEU A 24 37.26 -2.67 5.38
CA LEU A 24 36.50 -3.34 6.44
C LEU A 24 35.24 -3.86 5.75
N GLY A 25 35.27 -5.14 5.39
CA GLY A 25 34.22 -5.80 4.62
C GLY A 25 32.88 -5.65 5.31
N ALA A 26 31.92 -5.00 4.62
CA ALA A 26 30.53 -5.35 4.80
C ALA A 26 30.41 -6.83 4.44
N ALA A 27 29.78 -7.61 5.33
CA ALA A 27 29.43 -8.98 4.98
C ALA A 27 28.65 -8.95 3.65
N PRO A 28 28.96 -9.84 2.69
CA PRO A 28 28.12 -9.97 1.50
C PRO A 28 26.68 -10.18 1.98
N ALA A 29 25.73 -9.51 1.33
CA ALA A 29 24.31 -9.76 1.54
C ALA A 29 24.10 -11.27 1.53
N GLN A 30 23.74 -11.85 2.68
CA GLN A 30 23.32 -13.24 2.70
C GLN A 30 22.12 -13.34 1.76
N ASP A 31 22.17 -14.28 0.83
CA ASP A 31 21.01 -14.59 0.01
C ASP A 31 19.81 -14.75 0.95
N PRO A 32 18.71 -14.01 0.74
CA PRO A 32 17.55 -14.11 1.61
C PRO A 32 17.15 -15.58 1.68
N LEU A 33 16.85 -16.08 2.89
CA LEU A 33 16.34 -17.42 3.07
C LEU A 33 15.19 -17.63 2.08
N PRO A 34 15.18 -18.71 1.27
CA PRO A 34 14.14 -18.90 0.27
C PRO A 34 12.78 -18.95 0.96
N LEU A 35 11.95 -17.93 0.69
CA LEU A 35 10.67 -17.69 1.36
C LEU A 35 9.70 -18.88 1.24
N ALA A 36 9.87 -19.75 0.23
CA ALA A 36 8.93 -20.85 -0.01
C ALA A 36 9.65 -22.13 -0.43
N ARG A 37 9.47 -23.18 0.37
CA ARG A 37 9.67 -24.58 -0.06
C ARG A 37 8.37 -25.20 -0.58
N THR A 38 7.23 -24.61 -0.24
CA THR A 38 5.88 -25.07 -0.55
C THR A 38 5.24 -24.22 -1.63
N VAL A 39 4.57 -24.89 -2.56
CA VAL A 39 3.85 -24.29 -3.69
C VAL A 39 2.41 -24.79 -3.64
N ALA A 40 1.45 -23.89 -3.80
CA ALA A 40 0.04 -24.22 -3.93
C ALA A 40 -0.53 -23.58 -5.20
N SER A 41 -1.57 -24.20 -5.77
CA SER A 41 -2.19 -23.73 -7.01
C SER A 41 -3.56 -23.15 -6.72
N PHE A 42 -3.77 -21.90 -7.11
CA PHE A 42 -5.01 -21.16 -6.85
C PHE A 42 -5.68 -20.80 -8.16
N ASP A 43 -7.01 -20.83 -8.17
CA ASP A 43 -7.76 -20.30 -9.30
C ASP A 43 -7.76 -18.77 -9.24
N LEU A 44 -7.04 -18.15 -10.19
CA LEU A 44 -6.92 -16.71 -10.33
C LEU A 44 -7.78 -16.16 -11.47
N LEU A 45 -8.60 -17.01 -12.09
CA LEU A 45 -9.71 -16.56 -12.90
C LEU A 45 -10.89 -16.20 -11.98
N ASP A 46 -11.33 -14.96 -12.06
CA ASP A 46 -12.50 -14.49 -11.33
C ASP A 46 -13.74 -14.56 -12.22
N ASN A 47 -14.87 -14.94 -11.62
CA ASN A 47 -16.14 -15.16 -12.32
C ASN A 47 -16.01 -16.10 -13.53
N GLY A 48 -15.25 -17.20 -13.38
CA GLY A 48 -15.12 -18.25 -14.39
C GLY A 48 -16.36 -19.15 -14.50
N ASP A 49 -17.21 -19.16 -13.46
CA ASP A 49 -18.53 -19.81 -13.45
C ASP A 49 -19.66 -18.88 -13.95
N LEU A 50 -19.36 -17.60 -14.21
CA LEU A 50 -20.26 -16.62 -14.82
C LEU A 50 -21.56 -16.37 -14.04
N ARG A 51 -21.57 -16.69 -12.74
CA ARG A 51 -22.75 -16.49 -11.87
C ARG A 51 -22.86 -15.06 -11.34
N GLU A 52 -21.74 -14.35 -11.27
CA GLU A 52 -21.75 -12.96 -10.87
C GLU A 52 -22.22 -12.08 -12.04
N ALA A 53 -23.26 -11.28 -11.79
CA ALA A 53 -23.81 -10.30 -12.72
C ALA A 53 -24.02 -8.94 -12.06
N TYR A 54 -24.28 -7.92 -12.87
CA TYR A 54 -24.76 -6.63 -12.38
C TYR A 54 -26.29 -6.64 -12.25
N GLU A 55 -26.79 -6.34 -11.06
CA GLU A 55 -28.22 -6.35 -10.74
C GLU A 55 -28.88 -4.96 -10.78
N GLY A 56 -28.09 -3.90 -10.99
CA GLY A 56 -28.61 -2.53 -11.01
C GLY A 56 -29.25 -2.13 -12.34
N ALA A 57 -29.80 -0.91 -12.37
CA ALA A 57 -30.58 -0.40 -13.50
C ALA A 57 -29.77 0.21 -14.65
N ASP A 58 -28.45 0.42 -14.48
CA ASP A 58 -27.58 1.03 -15.51
C ASP A 58 -27.41 0.08 -16.72
N PRO A 59 -27.95 0.43 -17.91
CA PRO A 59 -27.93 -0.45 -19.08
C PRO A 59 -26.52 -0.68 -19.66
N VAL A 60 -25.57 0.23 -19.41
CA VAL A 60 -24.18 0.06 -19.85
C VAL A 60 -23.49 -0.97 -18.98
N ARG A 61 -23.72 -0.91 -17.66
CA ARG A 61 -23.18 -1.89 -16.70
C ARG A 61 -23.80 -3.28 -16.86
N GLN A 62 -25.08 -3.37 -17.19
CA GLN A 62 -25.76 -4.65 -17.47
C GLN A 62 -25.14 -5.43 -18.64
N ARG A 63 -24.47 -4.75 -19.57
CA ARG A 63 -23.76 -5.39 -20.69
C ARG A 63 -22.35 -5.86 -20.33
N LYS A 64 -21.85 -5.50 -19.14
CA LYS A 64 -20.54 -5.94 -18.66
C LYS A 64 -20.66 -7.26 -17.91
N ILE A 65 -19.59 -8.04 -18.01
CA ILE A 65 -19.44 -9.27 -17.24
C ILE A 65 -18.38 -8.98 -16.17
N PRO A 66 -18.69 -9.13 -14.87
CA PRO A 66 -17.73 -8.90 -13.80
C PRO A 66 -16.38 -9.60 -14.04
N TRP A 67 -15.28 -8.86 -13.88
CA TRP A 67 -13.87 -9.22 -14.10
C TRP A 67 -13.43 -9.46 -15.53
N TRP A 68 -14.35 -9.48 -16.50
CA TRP A 68 -14.04 -9.70 -17.90
C TRP A 68 -14.04 -8.39 -18.69
N ARG A 69 -13.01 -8.20 -19.50
CA ARG A 69 -12.99 -7.16 -20.54
C ARG A 69 -13.59 -7.73 -21.81
N ILE A 70 -14.62 -7.06 -22.33
CA ILE A 70 -15.34 -7.49 -23.52
C ILE A 70 -14.99 -6.59 -24.70
N GLN A 71 -14.68 -7.21 -25.83
CA GLN A 71 -14.60 -6.57 -27.14
C GLN A 71 -15.67 -7.20 -28.04
N GLY A 72 -16.47 -6.38 -28.72
CA GLY A 72 -17.60 -6.86 -29.53
C GLY A 72 -18.85 -7.17 -28.71
N GLU A 73 -19.58 -8.22 -29.09
CA GLU A 73 -20.90 -8.57 -28.54
C GLU A 73 -20.88 -9.79 -27.61
N ALA A 74 -19.75 -10.09 -26.96
CA ALA A 74 -19.70 -11.21 -26.02
C ALA A 74 -20.62 -10.98 -24.81
N ARG A 75 -21.32 -12.03 -24.37
CA ARG A 75 -22.37 -11.94 -23.33
C ARG A 75 -22.53 -13.25 -22.57
N VAL A 76 -23.15 -13.21 -21.41
CA VAL A 76 -23.58 -14.44 -20.72
C VAL A 76 -24.96 -14.86 -21.26
N VAL A 77 -25.08 -16.12 -21.64
CA VAL A 77 -26.34 -16.79 -22.02
C VAL A 77 -26.60 -17.95 -21.06
N THR A 78 -27.86 -18.35 -20.92
CA THR A 78 -28.24 -19.49 -20.06
C THR A 78 -28.69 -20.65 -20.92
N GLU A 79 -28.10 -21.82 -20.69
CA GLU A 79 -28.45 -23.07 -21.35
C GLU A 79 -28.61 -24.16 -20.29
N ALA A 80 -29.80 -24.79 -20.24
CA ALA A 80 -30.14 -25.80 -19.22
C ALA A 80 -29.80 -25.36 -17.78
N ASP A 81 -30.20 -24.12 -17.43
CA ASP A 81 -29.96 -23.47 -16.13
C ASP A 81 -28.48 -23.23 -15.76
N ALA A 82 -27.55 -23.47 -16.68
CA ALA A 82 -26.13 -23.14 -16.52
C ALA A 82 -25.77 -21.87 -17.32
N PRO A 83 -24.98 -20.94 -16.75
CA PRO A 83 -24.47 -19.79 -17.47
C PRO A 83 -23.30 -20.19 -18.40
N TRP A 84 -23.29 -19.61 -19.59
CA TRP A 84 -22.24 -19.76 -20.59
C TRP A 84 -21.83 -18.39 -21.12
N LEU A 85 -20.54 -18.19 -21.33
CA LEU A 85 -20.02 -17.02 -22.02
C LEU A 85 -20.12 -17.30 -23.51
N GLU A 86 -20.92 -16.53 -24.23
CA GLU A 86 -21.04 -16.61 -25.69
C GLU A 86 -20.13 -15.55 -26.32
N THR A 87 -19.20 -15.97 -27.18
CA THR A 87 -18.35 -15.10 -28.00
C THR A 87 -18.73 -15.28 -29.46
N GLY A 88 -19.29 -14.25 -30.09
CA GLY A 88 -19.58 -14.24 -31.52
C GLY A 88 -18.35 -13.97 -32.40
N PRO A 89 -18.49 -14.03 -33.73
CA PRO A 89 -17.41 -13.68 -34.67
C PRO A 89 -16.86 -12.28 -34.39
N GLY A 90 -15.53 -12.16 -34.33
CA GLY A 90 -14.84 -10.90 -34.02
C GLY A 90 -15.01 -10.38 -32.59
N SER A 91 -15.71 -11.10 -31.72
CA SER A 91 -15.86 -10.77 -30.30
C SER A 91 -14.88 -11.56 -29.45
N SER A 92 -14.40 -10.94 -28.37
CA SER A 92 -13.52 -11.61 -27.41
C SER A 92 -13.84 -11.20 -25.98
N ALA A 93 -13.52 -12.11 -25.06
CA ALA A 93 -13.51 -11.84 -23.63
C ALA A 93 -12.09 -12.07 -23.11
N THR A 94 -11.56 -11.10 -22.36
CA THR A 94 -10.21 -11.19 -21.81
C THR A 94 -10.16 -10.93 -20.33
N GLN A 95 -9.23 -11.58 -19.65
CA GLN A 95 -8.99 -11.39 -18.22
C GLN A 95 -7.48 -11.47 -17.91
N PRO A 96 -6.91 -10.49 -17.18
CA PRO A 96 -5.53 -10.60 -16.73
C PRO A 96 -5.39 -11.71 -15.67
N LEU A 97 -4.26 -12.41 -15.69
CA LEU A 97 -3.91 -13.43 -14.70
C LEU A 97 -2.52 -13.09 -14.12
N PRO A 98 -2.43 -12.71 -12.83
CA PRO A 98 -1.15 -12.48 -12.19
C PRO A 98 -0.43 -13.82 -11.96
N ALA A 99 0.90 -13.80 -12.00
CA ALA A 99 1.69 -15.02 -11.84
C ALA A 99 3.07 -14.73 -11.21
N TYR A 100 3.65 -15.73 -10.55
CA TYR A 100 5.03 -15.66 -10.09
C TYR A 100 5.94 -16.34 -11.11
N GLY A 101 6.84 -15.55 -11.73
CA GLY A 101 7.68 -15.97 -12.86
C GLY A 101 8.35 -17.34 -12.67
N PRO A 102 9.05 -17.58 -11.55
CA PRO A 102 9.72 -18.85 -11.29
C PRO A 102 8.83 -20.10 -11.26
N LEU A 103 7.51 -19.96 -11.09
CA LEU A 103 6.57 -21.09 -10.99
C LEU A 103 5.60 -21.17 -12.19
N ILE A 104 5.61 -20.19 -13.09
CA ILE A 104 4.57 -19.98 -14.10
C ILE A 104 4.38 -21.14 -15.08
N SER A 105 5.41 -21.96 -15.30
CA SER A 105 5.35 -23.16 -16.15
C SER A 105 4.32 -24.20 -15.65
N GLY A 106 3.99 -24.17 -14.35
CA GLY A 106 2.94 -25.00 -13.75
C GLY A 106 1.51 -24.47 -13.93
N LEU A 107 1.30 -23.39 -14.68
CA LEU A 107 -0.03 -22.86 -15.04
C LEU A 107 -0.91 -23.93 -15.70
N ARG A 108 -2.20 -23.94 -15.35
CA ARG A 108 -3.22 -24.77 -16.01
C ARG A 108 -4.46 -23.94 -16.28
N ILE A 109 -4.88 -23.85 -17.54
CA ILE A 109 -6.12 -23.20 -17.95
C ILE A 109 -7.04 -24.27 -18.52
N SER A 110 -8.26 -24.35 -18.01
CA SER A 110 -9.23 -25.37 -18.41
C SER A 110 -10.64 -24.83 -18.44
N GLY A 111 -11.51 -25.54 -19.15
CA GLY A 111 -12.93 -25.28 -19.17
C GLY A 111 -13.63 -26.16 -20.19
N VAL A 112 -14.90 -25.84 -20.43
CA VAL A 112 -15.75 -26.48 -21.41
C VAL A 112 -16.04 -25.50 -22.54
N VAL A 113 -15.95 -25.97 -23.78
CA VAL A 113 -16.28 -25.21 -24.98
C VAL A 113 -17.35 -25.94 -25.79
N HIS A 114 -18.30 -25.20 -26.35
CA HIS A 114 -19.27 -25.69 -27.33
C HIS A 114 -19.10 -24.88 -28.62
N GLY A 115 -18.76 -25.58 -29.71
CA GLY A 115 -18.31 -24.96 -30.97
C GLY A 115 -16.78 -24.92 -31.09
N VAL A 116 -16.27 -24.27 -32.16
CA VAL A 116 -14.82 -24.15 -32.41
C VAL A 116 -14.29 -22.81 -31.89
N GLY A 117 -13.69 -22.84 -30.72
CA GLY A 117 -13.13 -21.66 -30.05
C GLY A 117 -11.61 -21.53 -30.21
N ARG A 118 -11.11 -20.34 -29.93
CA ARG A 118 -9.69 -20.03 -29.78
C ARG A 118 -9.41 -19.54 -28.36
N VAL A 119 -8.45 -20.20 -27.72
CA VAL A 119 -7.85 -19.78 -26.44
C VAL A 119 -6.54 -19.08 -26.75
N GLU A 120 -6.41 -17.84 -26.30
CA GLU A 120 -5.22 -17.02 -26.44
C GLU A 120 -4.61 -16.79 -25.05
N LEU A 121 -3.29 -16.89 -24.94
CA LEU A 121 -2.56 -16.46 -23.75
C LEU A 121 -1.44 -15.51 -24.17
N ARG A 122 -1.56 -14.25 -23.75
CA ARG A 122 -0.54 -13.23 -23.96
C ARG A 122 0.27 -13.01 -22.69
N ASP A 123 1.58 -12.98 -22.80
CA ASP A 123 2.48 -12.79 -21.65
C ASP A 123 2.99 -11.34 -21.51
N GLY A 124 3.69 -11.04 -20.41
CA GLY A 124 4.18 -9.69 -20.13
C GLY A 124 5.17 -9.12 -21.15
N ALA A 125 5.90 -9.99 -21.87
CA ALA A 125 6.79 -9.61 -22.96
C ALA A 125 6.07 -9.46 -24.31
N GLY A 126 4.76 -9.71 -24.36
CA GLY A 126 3.93 -9.64 -25.57
C GLY A 126 4.00 -10.89 -26.44
N GLY A 127 4.58 -11.99 -25.95
CA GLY A 127 4.46 -13.30 -26.59
C GLY A 127 3.01 -13.75 -26.59
N LEU A 128 2.58 -14.38 -27.68
CA LEU A 128 1.22 -14.84 -27.89
C LEU A 128 1.25 -16.34 -28.16
N PHE A 129 0.56 -17.09 -27.32
CA PHE A 129 0.20 -18.49 -27.55
C PHE A 129 -1.26 -18.55 -27.99
N GLU A 130 -1.55 -19.34 -29.02
CA GLU A 130 -2.89 -19.54 -29.54
C GLU A 130 -3.18 -21.04 -29.69
N ARG A 131 -4.39 -21.45 -29.32
CA ARG A 131 -4.84 -22.81 -29.52
C ARG A 131 -6.32 -22.86 -29.85
N THR A 132 -6.63 -23.51 -30.96
CA THR A 132 -8.00 -23.90 -31.31
C THR A 132 -8.45 -25.06 -30.42
N VAL A 133 -9.67 -24.97 -29.91
CA VAL A 133 -10.30 -25.96 -29.02
C VAL A 133 -11.75 -26.20 -29.44
N GLY A 134 -12.27 -27.38 -29.13
CA GLY A 134 -13.64 -27.78 -29.44
C GLY A 134 -13.83 -28.23 -30.89
N SER A 135 -15.08 -28.54 -31.21
CA SER A 135 -15.51 -29.01 -32.52
C SER A 135 -16.85 -28.36 -32.92
N PRO A 136 -17.19 -28.28 -34.22
CA PRO A 136 -18.34 -27.49 -34.70
C PRO A 136 -19.68 -27.80 -34.03
N ASP A 137 -19.95 -29.08 -33.76
CA ASP A 137 -21.22 -29.55 -33.18
C ASP A 137 -21.03 -30.17 -31.78
N GLY A 138 -19.84 -30.00 -31.18
CA GLY A 138 -19.43 -30.72 -29.98
C GLY A 138 -19.27 -29.82 -28.76
N ARG A 139 -19.67 -30.36 -27.61
CA ARG A 139 -19.26 -29.89 -26.29
C ARG A 139 -18.01 -30.66 -25.87
N GLU A 140 -16.90 -29.96 -25.63
CA GLU A 140 -15.60 -30.56 -25.30
C GLU A 140 -14.95 -29.86 -24.11
N GLU A 141 -14.22 -30.63 -23.31
CA GLU A 141 -13.30 -30.09 -22.32
C GLU A 141 -11.97 -29.72 -22.98
N PHE A 142 -11.36 -28.63 -22.55
CA PHE A 142 -10.03 -28.24 -22.98
C PHE A 142 -9.08 -28.03 -21.79
N LEU A 143 -7.79 -28.21 -22.05
CA LEU A 143 -6.71 -27.97 -21.10
C LEU A 143 -5.49 -27.39 -21.82
N VAL A 144 -5.02 -26.23 -21.35
CA VAL A 144 -3.78 -25.58 -21.75
C VAL A 144 -2.82 -25.61 -20.56
N LEU A 145 -1.61 -26.13 -20.77
CA LEU A 145 -0.56 -26.19 -19.76
C LEU A 145 0.50 -25.11 -20.02
N GLY A 146 1.04 -24.51 -18.95
CA GLY A 146 2.14 -23.53 -19.06
C GLY A 146 3.35 -24.09 -19.81
N ALA A 147 3.69 -25.37 -19.61
CA ALA A 147 4.76 -26.04 -20.35
C ALA A 147 4.50 -26.18 -21.87
N ASP A 148 3.23 -26.20 -22.31
CA ASP A 148 2.90 -26.16 -23.74
C ASP A 148 3.11 -24.75 -24.30
N VAL A 149 2.71 -23.73 -23.53
CA VAL A 149 2.92 -22.31 -23.86
C VAL A 149 4.41 -21.99 -24.00
N GLU A 150 5.25 -22.44 -23.07
CA GLU A 150 6.71 -22.19 -23.15
C GLU A 150 7.35 -22.84 -24.38
N ARG A 151 6.89 -24.04 -24.74
CA ARG A 151 7.36 -24.76 -25.91
C ARG A 151 7.01 -24.03 -27.19
N ASP A 152 5.80 -23.51 -27.28
CA ASP A 152 5.31 -22.74 -28.43
C ASP A 152 6.04 -21.39 -28.56
N LEU A 153 6.20 -20.66 -27.44
CA LEU A 153 6.93 -19.39 -27.40
C LEU A 153 8.44 -19.55 -27.62
N GLY A 154 9.00 -20.76 -27.41
CA GLY A 154 10.44 -21.03 -27.46
C GLY A 154 11.23 -20.39 -26.32
N ARG A 155 10.56 -19.97 -25.25
CA ARG A 155 11.14 -19.30 -24.06
C ARG A 155 10.22 -19.43 -22.85
N ALA A 156 10.75 -19.15 -21.66
CA ALA A 156 9.96 -19.06 -20.44
C ALA A 156 8.88 -17.97 -20.54
N ILE A 157 7.71 -18.23 -19.95
CA ILE A 157 6.59 -17.27 -19.91
C ILE A 157 6.97 -16.08 -19.02
N GLN A 158 6.64 -14.87 -19.45
CA GLN A 158 6.78 -13.68 -18.62
C GLN A 158 5.50 -13.39 -17.81
N PRO A 159 5.58 -13.05 -16.53
CA PRO A 159 4.42 -12.69 -15.70
C PRO A 159 3.55 -11.57 -16.28
N ARG A 160 2.39 -11.30 -15.66
CA ARG A 160 1.32 -10.42 -16.19
C ARG A 160 0.70 -11.00 -17.47
N LEU A 161 0.04 -12.14 -17.31
CA LEU A 161 -0.64 -12.84 -18.39
C LEU A 161 -1.99 -12.19 -18.70
N VAL A 162 -2.48 -12.39 -19.92
CA VAL A 162 -3.86 -12.08 -20.33
C VAL A 162 -4.41 -13.29 -21.06
N LEU A 163 -5.44 -13.92 -20.46
CA LEU A 163 -6.25 -14.93 -21.11
C LEU A 163 -7.25 -14.25 -22.05
N GLY A 164 -7.37 -14.75 -23.28
CA GLY A 164 -8.38 -14.36 -24.24
C GLY A 164 -9.17 -15.58 -24.72
N LEU A 165 -10.49 -15.39 -24.86
CA LEU A 165 -11.42 -16.38 -25.40
C LEU A 165 -12.17 -15.75 -26.57
N SER A 166 -12.20 -16.42 -27.72
CA SER A 166 -12.87 -15.92 -28.94
C SER A 166 -13.32 -17.06 -29.87
N ALA A 167 -14.21 -16.78 -30.81
CA ALA A 167 -14.56 -17.74 -31.85
C ALA A 167 -13.47 -17.81 -32.93
N GLU A 168 -13.17 -19.00 -33.45
CA GLU A 168 -12.19 -19.20 -34.54
C GLU A 168 -12.83 -18.99 -35.94
N GLY A 169 -14.16 -18.84 -36.04
CA GLY A 169 -14.88 -18.69 -37.30
C GLY A 169 -16.15 -17.83 -37.23
N GLU A 170 -17.05 -18.03 -38.19
CA GLU A 170 -18.28 -17.24 -38.37
C GLU A 170 -19.45 -17.67 -37.45
N ALA A 171 -19.28 -18.74 -36.67
CA ALA A 171 -20.27 -19.22 -35.72
C ALA A 171 -19.92 -18.76 -34.29
N PRO A 172 -20.93 -18.48 -33.44
CA PRO A 172 -20.69 -18.18 -32.03
C PRO A 172 -20.17 -19.43 -31.29
N VAL A 173 -19.34 -19.19 -30.28
CA VAL A 173 -18.78 -20.21 -29.40
C VAL A 173 -19.23 -19.94 -27.98
N ARG A 174 -19.48 -21.01 -27.21
CA ARG A 174 -19.88 -20.91 -25.80
C ARG A 174 -18.84 -21.53 -24.89
N TRP A 175 -18.57 -20.86 -23.78
CA TRP A 175 -17.57 -21.25 -22.77
C TRP A 175 -18.22 -21.39 -21.40
N ALA A 176 -17.86 -22.43 -20.65
CA ALA A 176 -18.32 -22.65 -19.28
C ALA A 176 -17.24 -23.33 -18.42
N GLU A 177 -17.47 -23.34 -17.10
CA GLU A 177 -16.61 -24.05 -16.14
C GLU A 177 -15.13 -23.62 -16.22
N LEU A 178 -14.89 -22.33 -16.52
CA LEU A 178 -13.56 -21.80 -16.79
C LEU A 178 -12.75 -21.71 -15.49
N GLN A 179 -11.49 -22.16 -15.53
CA GLN A 179 -10.54 -22.05 -14.43
C GLN A 179 -9.15 -21.70 -14.95
N ALA A 180 -8.41 -20.88 -14.19
CA ALA A 180 -6.98 -20.63 -14.41
C ALA A 180 -6.21 -20.86 -13.11
N ARG A 181 -5.71 -22.09 -12.96
CA ARG A 181 -4.95 -22.55 -11.80
C ARG A 181 -3.49 -22.09 -11.94
N VAL A 182 -3.10 -21.12 -11.12
CA VAL A 182 -1.76 -20.53 -11.12
C VAL A 182 -1.00 -20.99 -9.87
N PRO A 183 0.19 -21.61 -10.02
CA PRO A 183 1.04 -21.95 -8.89
C PRO A 183 1.67 -20.69 -8.27
N LEU A 184 1.53 -20.54 -6.96
CA LEU A 184 2.12 -19.46 -6.17
C LEU A 184 2.95 -20.02 -5.02
N PRO A 185 4.03 -19.32 -4.59
CA PRO A 185 4.72 -19.64 -3.34
C PRO A 185 3.72 -19.56 -2.19
N CYS A 186 3.62 -20.61 -1.37
CA CYS A 186 2.63 -20.69 -0.29
C CYS A 186 3.28 -21.13 1.02
N PRO A 187 4.09 -20.26 1.65
CA PRO A 187 4.76 -20.60 2.91
C PRO A 187 3.77 -20.88 4.04
N SER A 188 4.25 -21.62 5.04
CA SER A 188 3.62 -21.65 6.35
C SER A 188 3.63 -20.26 7.01
N GLU A 189 2.78 -20.05 8.02
CA GLU A 189 2.78 -18.81 8.81
C GLU A 189 4.14 -18.51 9.42
N VAL A 190 4.82 -19.55 9.94
CA VAL A 190 6.15 -19.43 10.54
C VAL A 190 7.20 -18.96 9.52
N GLU A 191 7.19 -19.53 8.32
CA GLU A 191 8.10 -19.12 7.25
C GLU A 191 7.82 -17.69 6.78
N LEU A 192 6.54 -17.33 6.63
CA LEU A 192 6.15 -15.97 6.25
C LEU A 192 6.56 -14.95 7.32
N ARG A 193 6.30 -15.25 8.61
CA ARG A 193 6.69 -14.41 9.74
C ARG A 193 8.20 -14.18 9.78
N ALA A 194 8.99 -15.26 9.71
CA ALA A 194 10.45 -15.18 9.74
C ALA A 194 10.98 -14.24 8.65
N ALA A 195 10.37 -14.27 7.47
CA ALA A 195 10.79 -13.44 6.36
C ALA A 195 10.28 -11.99 6.42
N VAL A 196 9.16 -11.74 7.11
CA VAL A 196 8.74 -10.39 7.47
C VAL A 196 9.74 -9.77 8.46
N VAL A 197 10.14 -10.52 9.50
CA VAL A 197 11.16 -10.08 10.48
C VAL A 197 12.50 -9.82 9.80
N GLU A 198 12.93 -10.69 8.88
CA GLU A 198 14.17 -10.52 8.10
C GLU A 198 14.18 -9.18 7.35
N ARG A 199 13.10 -8.84 6.65
CA ARG A 199 13.01 -7.60 5.90
C ARG A 199 12.94 -6.37 6.80
N LEU A 200 12.21 -6.43 7.91
CA LEU A 200 12.22 -5.37 8.91
C LEU A 200 13.63 -5.17 9.49
N THR A 201 14.36 -6.25 9.76
CA THR A 201 15.75 -6.20 10.23
C THR A 201 16.66 -5.54 9.20
N HIS A 202 16.54 -5.90 7.92
CA HIS A 202 17.28 -5.28 6.82
C HIS A 202 17.02 -3.77 6.73
N ILE A 203 15.74 -3.38 6.74
CA ILE A 203 15.33 -1.96 6.64
C ILE A 203 15.80 -1.17 7.86
N PHE A 204 15.48 -1.64 9.07
CA PHE A 204 15.84 -0.95 10.30
C PHE A 204 17.35 -0.89 10.50
N GLY A 205 18.08 -1.97 10.25
CA GLY A 205 19.54 -1.98 10.33
C GLY A 205 20.17 -0.92 9.44
N ALA A 206 19.77 -0.85 8.17
CA ALA A 206 20.29 0.15 7.24
C ALA A 206 20.01 1.59 7.69
N TRP A 207 18.77 1.89 8.13
CA TRP A 207 18.40 3.22 8.63
C TRP A 207 19.06 3.58 9.97
N LEU A 208 19.22 2.61 10.87
CA LEU A 208 19.86 2.81 12.17
C LEU A 208 21.35 3.11 12.03
N ASP A 209 22.01 2.50 11.06
CA ASP A 209 23.43 2.67 10.77
C ASP A 209 23.70 3.94 9.94
N ARG A 210 22.96 4.15 8.85
CA ARG A 210 23.28 5.15 7.81
C ARG A 210 22.45 6.42 7.89
N GLY A 211 21.28 6.35 8.52
CA GLY A 211 20.34 7.48 8.64
C GLY A 211 20.77 8.55 9.65
N ARG A 212 21.92 8.41 10.30
CA ARG A 212 22.40 9.32 11.35
C ARG A 212 23.35 10.41 10.81
N GLN A 213 23.14 11.65 11.25
CA GLN A 213 24.14 12.73 11.10
C GLN A 213 25.23 12.60 12.19
N PRO A 214 26.53 12.78 11.85
CA PRO A 214 27.57 12.90 12.88
C PRO A 214 27.21 13.97 13.91
N GLY A 215 27.24 13.61 15.20
CA GLY A 215 26.90 14.51 16.30
C GLY A 215 25.40 14.80 16.50
N SER A 216 24.49 14.16 15.75
CA SER A 216 23.05 14.21 16.01
C SER A 216 22.61 12.98 16.80
N PRO A 217 21.69 13.11 17.77
CA PRO A 217 20.99 11.95 18.33
C PRO A 217 19.88 11.42 17.39
N PHE A 218 19.53 12.19 16.35
CA PHE A 218 18.44 11.86 15.43
C PHE A 218 18.91 11.11 14.18
N ARG A 219 18.01 10.27 13.66
CA ARG A 219 18.18 9.49 12.44
C ARG A 219 17.09 9.86 11.44
N ASP A 220 17.38 10.82 10.58
CA ASP A 220 16.44 11.43 9.64
C ASP A 220 17.08 11.68 8.27
N ARG A 221 18.30 11.17 8.02
CA ARG A 221 19.03 11.37 6.78
C ARG A 221 18.70 10.33 5.73
N LYS A 222 18.52 10.82 4.51
CA LYS A 222 18.47 10.00 3.30
C LYS A 222 19.86 9.49 2.95
N PHE A 223 19.93 8.26 2.50
CA PHE A 223 21.11 7.62 1.95
C PHE A 223 20.72 6.82 0.71
N ASP A 224 21.73 6.52 -0.11
CA ASP A 224 21.58 5.79 -1.35
C ASP A 224 21.48 4.29 -1.06
N VAL A 225 20.43 3.62 -1.54
CA VAL A 225 20.20 2.18 -1.22
C VAL A 225 21.20 1.24 -1.86
N ILE A 226 21.94 1.69 -2.88
CA ILE A 226 22.93 0.87 -3.60
C ILE A 226 24.30 1.05 -2.97
N THR A 227 24.73 2.30 -2.78
CA THR A 227 26.09 2.63 -2.33
C THR A 227 26.19 2.86 -0.82
N GLY A 228 25.07 3.10 -0.15
CA GLY A 228 25.02 3.46 1.27
C GLY A 228 25.47 4.89 1.55
N GLN A 229 25.84 5.65 0.51
CA GLN A 229 26.36 7.01 0.65
C GLN A 229 25.24 8.00 0.96
N GLN A 230 25.55 9.01 1.78
CA GLN A 230 24.60 10.06 2.12
C GLN A 230 24.45 11.06 0.97
N THR A 231 23.28 11.71 0.88
CA THR A 231 23.05 12.75 -0.13
C THR A 231 23.97 13.95 0.11
N LEU A 232 24.77 14.30 -0.90
CA LEU A 232 25.58 15.51 -0.92
C LEU A 232 24.81 16.67 -1.57
N GLN A 233 24.97 17.87 -1.03
CA GLN A 233 24.59 19.13 -1.66
C GLN A 233 25.51 19.42 -2.86
N GLY A 234 25.08 20.31 -3.77
CA GLY A 234 25.88 20.70 -4.94
C GLY A 234 27.24 21.35 -4.62
N ASN A 235 27.49 21.70 -3.36
CA ASN A 235 28.78 22.19 -2.84
C ASN A 235 29.66 21.08 -2.23
N GLY A 236 29.26 19.80 -2.36
CA GLY A 236 29.96 18.65 -1.81
C GLY A 236 29.75 18.41 -0.31
N LYS A 237 28.98 19.24 0.40
CA LYS A 237 28.66 19.03 1.83
C LYS A 237 27.46 18.12 1.98
N VAL A 238 27.40 17.35 3.07
CA VAL A 238 26.22 16.53 3.34
C VAL A 238 25.02 17.42 3.66
N HIS A 239 23.86 17.08 3.09
CA HIS A 239 22.61 17.80 3.37
C HIS A 239 22.25 17.67 4.86
N GLU A 240 22.13 18.79 5.56
CA GLU A 240 21.63 18.82 6.94
C GLU A 240 20.10 18.79 6.93
N LEU A 241 19.53 17.78 7.58
CA LEU A 241 18.12 17.71 7.93
C LEU A 241 18.02 17.94 9.44
N PRO A 242 17.25 18.94 9.90
CA PRO A 242 17.07 19.13 11.33
C PRO A 242 16.26 17.98 11.94
N GLY A 243 16.80 17.38 13.00
CA GLY A 243 16.20 16.25 13.71
C GLY A 243 14.85 16.58 14.33
N ALA A 244 13.89 15.68 14.20
CA ALA A 244 12.59 15.77 14.85
C ALA A 244 11.95 14.37 14.86
N TYR A 245 10.63 14.30 15.08
CA TYR A 245 9.86 13.11 14.77
C TYR A 245 10.20 12.58 13.35
N PHE A 246 10.49 11.29 13.27
CA PHE A 246 10.77 10.59 12.02
C PHE A 246 10.03 9.23 12.00
N PRO A 247 9.30 8.89 10.91
CA PRO A 247 8.42 7.71 10.88
C PRO A 247 9.07 6.37 11.23
N LEU A 248 10.38 6.22 11.00
CA LEU A 248 11.14 5.03 11.41
C LEU A 248 10.85 4.62 12.86
N PHE A 249 10.72 5.59 13.76
CA PHE A 249 10.55 5.29 15.18
C PHE A 249 9.14 4.84 15.53
N SER A 250 8.10 5.34 14.85
CA SER A 250 6.75 4.73 14.96
C SER A 250 6.75 3.30 14.43
N TYR A 251 7.52 3.02 13.37
CA TYR A 251 7.64 1.67 12.83
C TYR A 251 8.42 0.73 13.76
N LEU A 252 9.49 1.21 14.39
CA LEU A 252 10.21 0.46 15.42
C LEU A 252 9.29 0.16 16.62
N LEU A 253 8.51 1.14 17.07
CA LEU A 253 7.54 0.94 18.15
C LEU A 253 6.52 -0.15 17.81
N GLY A 254 5.91 -0.04 16.64
CA GLY A 254 4.93 -1.02 16.16
C GLY A 254 5.53 -2.41 15.98
N ALA A 255 6.78 -2.53 15.55
CA ALA A 255 7.46 -3.84 15.45
C ALA A 255 7.80 -4.43 16.83
N LEU A 256 8.21 -3.60 17.79
CA LEU A 256 8.60 -4.02 19.15
C LEU A 256 7.43 -4.57 19.99
N GLU A 257 6.19 -4.29 19.60
CA GLU A 257 5.01 -4.91 20.21
C GLU A 257 4.90 -6.41 19.90
N TRP A 258 5.48 -6.86 18.78
CA TRP A 258 5.32 -8.22 18.24
C TRP A 258 6.65 -8.98 18.12
N GLU A 259 7.78 -8.28 18.10
CA GLU A 259 9.11 -8.88 17.97
C GLU A 259 10.07 -8.31 19.02
N GLU A 260 10.56 -9.16 19.91
CA GLU A 260 11.56 -8.76 20.89
C GLU A 260 12.94 -8.65 20.24
N ASN A 261 13.36 -7.41 19.97
CA ASN A 261 14.68 -7.12 19.43
C ASN A 261 15.42 -6.07 20.28
N PRO A 262 16.47 -6.44 21.04
CA PRO A 262 17.20 -5.53 21.91
C PRO A 262 17.83 -4.33 21.19
N ALA A 263 18.28 -4.52 19.94
CA ALA A 263 18.88 -3.44 19.15
C ALA A 263 17.83 -2.41 18.73
N TRP A 264 16.65 -2.86 18.30
CA TRP A 264 15.52 -1.98 17.96
C TRP A 264 15.03 -1.22 19.18
N ARG A 265 14.89 -1.91 20.31
CA ARG A 265 14.46 -1.33 21.59
C ARG A 265 15.43 -0.24 22.05
N SER A 266 16.72 -0.56 22.11
CA SER A 266 17.77 0.39 22.50
C SER A 266 17.77 1.63 21.60
N ALA A 267 17.62 1.44 20.28
CA ALA A 267 17.55 2.54 19.33
C ALA A 267 16.30 3.42 19.51
N PHE A 268 15.13 2.80 19.74
CA PHE A 268 13.89 3.50 19.99
C PHE A 268 13.94 4.30 21.29
N GLU A 269 14.34 3.66 22.40
CA GLU A 269 14.44 4.31 23.72
C GLU A 269 15.40 5.50 23.68
N SER A 270 16.55 5.34 23.03
CA SER A 270 17.53 6.43 22.85
C SER A 270 16.93 7.60 22.07
N PHE A 271 16.16 7.33 21.02
CA PHE A 271 15.49 8.36 20.24
C PHE A 271 14.39 9.05 21.03
N LEU A 272 13.51 8.29 21.70
CA LEU A 272 12.40 8.86 22.47
C LEU A 272 12.92 9.78 23.58
N ALA A 273 13.97 9.35 24.30
CA ALA A 273 14.63 10.19 25.29
C ALA A 273 15.15 11.49 24.66
N ALA A 274 15.90 11.41 23.55
CA ALA A 274 16.42 12.59 22.87
C ALA A 274 15.32 13.51 22.31
N TYR A 275 14.21 12.95 21.82
CA TYR A 275 13.06 13.70 21.35
C TYR A 275 12.42 14.47 22.51
N LEU A 276 12.16 13.81 23.64
CA LEU A 276 11.58 14.44 24.83
C LEU A 276 12.49 15.53 25.41
N ASP A 277 13.82 15.34 25.37
CA ASP A 277 14.79 16.27 25.93
C ASP A 277 15.07 17.49 25.04
N HIS A 278 14.88 17.37 23.72
CA HIS A 278 15.38 18.38 22.77
C HIS A 278 14.35 18.90 21.77
N CYS A 279 13.30 18.14 21.48
CA CYS A 279 12.34 18.46 20.41
C CYS A 279 11.03 19.05 20.92
N LEU A 280 10.89 19.36 22.21
CA LEU A 280 9.72 20.06 22.75
C LEU A 280 10.14 21.39 23.34
N ASP A 281 9.34 22.43 23.13
CA ASP A 281 9.59 23.73 23.76
C ASP A 281 9.28 23.70 25.27
N GLU A 282 10.14 24.31 26.07
CA GLU A 282 9.99 24.28 27.53
C GLU A 282 8.80 25.12 28.02
N THR A 283 8.40 26.13 27.25
CA THR A 283 7.32 27.06 27.62
C THR A 283 6.02 26.70 26.92
N THR A 284 6.06 26.42 25.61
CA THR A 284 4.83 26.13 24.85
C THR A 284 4.52 24.65 24.72
N HIS A 285 5.48 23.77 25.03
CA HIS A 285 5.39 22.32 24.86
C HIS A 285 5.17 21.85 23.41
N LEU A 286 5.33 22.75 22.43
CA LEU A 286 5.15 22.45 21.02
C LEU A 286 6.43 21.91 20.36
N PRO A 287 6.32 21.10 19.29
CA PRO A 287 7.46 20.48 18.62
C PRO A 287 8.47 21.46 17.99
N ARG A 288 9.76 21.24 18.26
CA ARG A 288 10.93 21.94 17.71
C ARG A 288 11.79 21.01 16.85
N ARG A 289 12.71 21.57 16.07
CA ARG A 289 13.72 20.84 15.29
C ARG A 289 15.09 20.93 15.96
N TRP A 290 15.83 19.84 16.03
CA TRP A 290 17.23 19.83 16.43
C TRP A 290 18.15 20.14 15.25
N VAL A 291 18.91 21.22 15.33
CA VAL A 291 19.89 21.59 14.30
C VAL A 291 21.27 21.09 14.74
N ALA A 292 21.73 19.99 14.16
CA ALA A 292 22.94 19.30 14.58
C ALA A 292 24.22 20.13 14.38
N SER A 293 24.31 20.95 13.34
CA SER A 293 25.44 21.87 13.09
C SER A 293 25.55 22.96 14.16
N LYS A 294 24.42 23.32 14.80
CA LYS A 294 24.35 24.34 15.85
C LYS A 294 24.24 23.74 17.26
N GLN A 295 24.10 22.41 17.37
CA GLN A 295 23.86 21.69 18.61
C GLN A 295 22.77 22.34 19.48
N ARG A 296 21.66 22.73 18.85
CA ARG A 296 20.52 23.38 19.54
C ARG A 296 19.19 23.13 18.84
N ALA A 297 18.11 23.26 19.59
CA ALA A 297 16.76 23.29 19.04
C ALA A 297 16.47 24.61 18.30
N ASP A 298 15.62 24.53 17.28
CA ASP A 298 15.05 25.62 16.49
C ASP A 298 13.53 25.45 16.46
N GLY A 299 12.83 26.42 17.06
CA GLY A 299 11.38 26.46 17.14
C GLY A 299 10.74 27.54 16.26
N ASN A 300 11.50 28.19 15.37
CA ASN A 300 11.02 29.37 14.63
C ASN A 300 10.16 29.03 13.40
N GLN A 301 10.15 27.78 12.96
CA GLN A 301 9.34 27.33 11.82
C GLN A 301 7.97 26.82 12.26
N PHE A 302 6.95 27.09 11.45
CA PHE A 302 5.64 26.46 11.61
C PHE A 302 5.72 24.96 11.26
N ARG A 303 5.00 24.14 12.02
CA ARG A 303 5.00 22.68 11.87
C ARG A 303 3.63 22.10 12.13
N GLU A 304 3.21 21.18 11.28
CA GLU A 304 2.10 20.26 11.59
C GLU A 304 2.48 19.38 12.77
N ILE A 305 1.62 19.31 13.80
CA ILE A 305 1.95 18.65 15.08
C ILE A 305 1.25 17.30 15.28
N ALA A 306 0.29 16.94 14.43
CA ALA A 306 -0.55 15.77 14.65
C ALA A 306 0.25 14.46 14.75
N LYS A 307 1.30 14.30 13.93
CA LYS A 307 2.18 13.12 13.96
C LYS A 307 3.08 13.06 15.19
N ASP A 308 3.57 14.20 15.65
CA ASP A 308 4.31 14.30 16.90
C ASP A 308 3.41 13.94 18.10
N LEU A 309 2.16 14.42 18.11
CA LEU A 309 1.18 14.09 19.15
C LEU A 309 0.76 12.61 19.13
N GLU A 310 0.45 12.07 17.95
CA GLU A 310 0.16 10.64 17.73
C GLU A 310 1.30 9.77 18.28
N PHE A 311 2.54 10.08 17.92
CA PHE A 311 3.73 9.36 18.37
C PHE A 311 3.88 9.33 19.90
N LEU A 312 3.66 10.46 20.58
CA LEU A 312 3.74 10.53 22.04
C LEU A 312 2.62 9.74 22.72
N ILE A 313 1.40 9.77 22.16
CA ILE A 313 0.28 8.96 22.65
C ILE A 313 0.61 7.48 22.48
N ASP A 314 1.04 7.04 21.30
CA ASP A 314 1.38 5.65 20.99
C ASP A 314 2.49 5.14 21.93
N ALA A 315 3.57 5.90 22.11
CA ALA A 315 4.67 5.56 23.01
C ALA A 315 4.22 5.43 24.48
N SER A 316 3.18 6.16 24.89
CA SER A 316 2.62 6.02 26.25
C SER A 316 1.74 4.77 26.41
N GLN A 317 1.06 4.36 25.34
CA GLN A 317 0.03 3.32 25.34
C GLN A 317 0.53 1.91 25.00
N VAL A 318 1.79 1.75 24.61
CA VAL A 318 2.34 0.42 24.35
C VAL A 318 2.19 -0.53 25.55
N PRO A 319 2.11 -1.86 25.30
CA PRO A 319 1.99 -2.85 26.36
C PRO A 319 3.05 -2.72 27.45
N ALA A 320 2.69 -3.11 28.68
CA ALA A 320 3.63 -3.10 29.79
C ALA A 320 4.81 -4.03 29.48
N GLY A 321 6.04 -3.52 29.66
CA GLY A 321 7.26 -4.25 29.33
C GLY A 321 7.83 -3.96 27.94
N THR A 322 7.09 -3.32 27.03
CA THR A 322 7.64 -2.87 25.72
C THR A 322 8.58 -1.69 25.87
N LEU A 323 8.31 -0.78 26.82
CA LEU A 323 9.17 0.36 27.15
C LEU A 323 9.28 0.58 28.67
N PRO A 324 10.37 1.21 29.15
CA PRO A 324 10.49 1.64 30.54
C PRO A 324 9.33 2.56 30.96
N GLN A 325 8.83 2.35 32.18
CA GLN A 325 7.69 3.11 32.70
C GLN A 325 7.95 4.63 32.77
N ASP A 326 9.20 5.04 33.05
CA ASP A 326 9.60 6.45 33.04
C ASP A 326 9.35 7.09 31.67
N LEU A 327 9.86 6.48 30.59
CA LEU A 327 9.70 7.00 29.23
C LEU A 327 8.22 7.07 28.82
N ARG A 328 7.43 6.04 29.15
CA ARG A 328 5.97 6.03 28.89
C ARG A 328 5.27 7.19 29.61
N SER A 329 5.61 7.42 30.87
CA SER A 329 5.00 8.47 31.70
C SER A 329 5.41 9.88 31.22
N ARG A 330 6.67 10.04 30.81
CA ARG A 330 7.18 11.29 30.21
C ARG A 330 6.52 11.57 28.86
N ALA A 331 6.33 10.55 28.02
CA ALA A 331 5.63 10.67 26.75
C ALA A 331 4.17 11.10 26.95
N LEU A 332 3.45 10.48 27.89
CA LEU A 332 2.08 10.89 28.24
C LEU A 332 2.03 12.34 28.75
N SER A 333 2.95 12.71 29.63
CA SER A 333 3.02 14.08 30.17
C SER A 333 3.29 15.11 29.07
N ALA A 334 4.18 14.79 28.13
CA ALA A 334 4.46 15.61 26.97
C ALA A 334 3.26 15.72 26.02
N ALA A 335 2.57 14.61 25.72
CA ALA A 335 1.34 14.61 24.92
C ALA A 335 0.26 15.48 25.57
N HIS A 336 0.05 15.32 26.88
CA HIS A 336 -0.92 16.11 27.64
C HIS A 336 -0.58 17.61 27.59
N ALA A 337 0.68 17.98 27.84
CA ALA A 337 1.11 19.38 27.78
C ALA A 337 0.94 19.98 26.38
N MET A 338 1.25 19.22 25.32
CA MET A 338 1.00 19.63 23.94
C MET A 338 -0.50 19.80 23.66
N GLY A 339 -1.35 18.88 24.12
CA GLY A 339 -2.81 18.99 24.02
C GLY A 339 -3.35 20.25 24.71
N ARG A 340 -2.86 20.59 25.90
CA ARG A 340 -3.20 21.84 26.61
C ARG A 340 -2.77 23.07 25.81
N ALA A 341 -1.59 23.04 25.20
CA ALA A 341 -1.12 24.13 24.35
C ALA A 341 -2.02 24.35 23.11
N VAL A 342 -2.54 23.27 22.53
CA VAL A 342 -3.55 23.32 21.45
C VAL A 342 -4.86 23.93 21.94
N LEU A 343 -5.37 23.55 23.12
CA LEU A 343 -6.58 24.16 23.67
C LEU A 343 -6.42 25.68 23.92
N GLU A 344 -5.25 26.10 24.38
CA GLU A 344 -4.97 27.51 24.69
C GLU A 344 -4.78 28.40 23.45
N ARG A 345 -4.24 27.86 22.36
CA ARG A 345 -3.74 28.66 21.22
C ARG A 345 -4.25 28.22 19.86
N GLY A 346 -4.76 27.00 19.76
CA GLY A 346 -5.08 26.31 18.51
C GLY A 346 -6.55 26.31 18.12
N ILE A 347 -7.46 26.63 19.06
CA ILE A 347 -8.89 26.71 18.78
C ILE A 347 -9.20 28.02 18.06
N LEU A 348 -9.77 27.93 16.86
CA LEU A 348 -10.13 29.06 16.03
C LEU A 348 -11.53 29.60 16.36
N PRO A 349 -11.87 30.84 15.97
CA PRO A 349 -13.16 31.44 16.30
C PRO A 349 -14.39 30.66 15.78
N ASP A 350 -14.23 29.88 14.73
CA ASP A 350 -15.28 29.02 14.15
C ASP A 350 -15.39 27.65 14.83
N GLY A 351 -14.55 27.37 15.84
CA GLY A 351 -14.52 26.09 16.56
C GLY A 351 -13.59 25.03 15.94
N THR A 352 -12.98 25.30 14.79
CA THR A 352 -11.98 24.41 14.20
C THR A 352 -10.65 24.46 14.94
N VAL A 353 -9.77 23.48 14.70
CA VAL A 353 -8.46 23.38 15.35
C VAL A 353 -7.34 23.55 14.33
N ALA A 354 -6.42 24.47 14.58
CA ALA A 354 -5.24 24.66 13.75
C ALA A 354 -4.37 23.39 13.73
N ALA A 355 -3.86 23.03 12.55
CA ALA A 355 -2.98 21.86 12.41
C ALA A 355 -1.50 22.20 12.63
N SER A 356 -1.10 23.47 12.44
CA SER A 356 0.31 23.88 12.36
C SER A 356 0.66 25.07 13.25
N TYR A 357 1.77 24.92 13.98
CA TYR A 357 2.19 25.83 15.06
C TYR A 357 3.67 26.19 14.95
N ARG A 358 4.04 27.40 15.39
CA ARG A 358 5.42 27.78 15.66
C ARG A 358 5.70 27.58 17.15
N ALA A 359 6.75 26.85 17.47
CA ALA A 359 7.00 26.42 18.84
C ALA A 359 7.48 27.54 19.78
N THR A 360 8.16 28.58 19.28
CA THR A 360 8.72 29.63 20.15
C THR A 360 7.67 30.51 20.84
N ASP A 361 6.49 30.66 20.24
CA ASP A 361 5.42 31.54 20.75
C ASP A 361 4.02 30.93 20.63
N GLY A 362 3.89 29.75 20.03
CA GLY A 362 2.63 29.06 19.82
C GLY A 362 1.75 29.69 18.76
N ALA A 363 2.28 30.57 17.91
CA ALA A 363 1.52 31.12 16.79
C ALA A 363 1.05 30.01 15.85
N VAL A 364 -0.17 30.16 15.33
CA VAL A 364 -0.76 29.21 14.37
C VAL A 364 -0.62 29.69 12.93
N THR A 365 -0.62 28.77 11.97
CA THR A 365 -0.80 29.08 10.55
C THR A 365 -1.93 28.25 9.96
N LEU A 366 -2.73 28.88 9.11
CA LEU A 366 -3.82 28.22 8.36
C LEU A 366 -3.37 27.79 6.96
N ALA A 367 -2.12 28.03 6.60
CA ALA A 367 -1.51 27.60 5.34
C ALA A 367 -1.16 26.10 5.37
N THR A 368 -2.16 25.27 5.66
CA THR A 368 -2.06 23.80 5.65
C THR A 368 -3.04 23.23 4.63
N ASN A 369 -2.77 22.03 4.14
CA ASN A 369 -3.70 21.34 3.25
C ASN A 369 -5.07 21.16 3.98
N PRO A 370 -6.22 21.46 3.36
CA PRO A 370 -7.54 21.24 3.96
C PRO A 370 -7.77 19.82 4.49
N LEU A 371 -7.12 18.81 3.92
CA LEU A 371 -7.16 17.41 4.38
C LEU A 371 -6.62 17.24 5.82
N ARG A 372 -5.91 18.24 6.38
CA ARG A 372 -5.36 18.23 7.74
C ARG A 372 -6.36 18.63 8.84
N ARG A 373 -7.56 19.11 8.49
CA ARG A 373 -8.52 19.70 9.44
C ARG A 373 -8.86 18.82 10.64
N LEU A 374 -8.92 17.49 10.44
CA LEU A 374 -9.26 16.53 11.50
C LEU A 374 -8.05 15.77 12.05
N ASP A 375 -6.82 16.05 11.60
CA ASP A 375 -5.62 15.34 12.06
C ASP A 375 -5.34 15.63 13.55
N VAL A 376 -5.38 16.90 13.99
CA VAL A 376 -5.20 17.27 15.41
C VAL A 376 -6.42 16.89 16.27
N PRO A 377 -7.69 17.17 15.86
CA PRO A 377 -8.87 16.70 16.59
C PRO A 377 -8.87 15.19 16.87
N ALA A 378 -8.46 14.36 15.91
CA ALA A 378 -8.38 12.91 16.14
C ALA A 378 -7.42 12.54 17.28
N GLN A 379 -6.29 13.23 17.41
CA GLN A 379 -5.35 12.97 18.51
C GLN A 379 -5.80 13.59 19.83
N LEU A 380 -6.48 14.75 19.81
CA LEU A 380 -7.12 15.31 21.01
C LEU A 380 -8.20 14.38 21.56
N ALA A 381 -8.95 13.68 20.71
CA ALA A 381 -9.94 12.71 21.15
C ALA A 381 -9.28 11.56 21.91
N ARG A 382 -8.25 10.95 21.32
CA ARG A 382 -7.48 9.87 21.95
C ARG A 382 -6.87 10.31 23.28
N LEU A 383 -6.25 11.49 23.31
CA LEU A 383 -5.61 12.03 24.50
C LEU A 383 -6.64 12.37 25.58
N GLY A 384 -7.73 13.05 25.21
CA GLY A 384 -8.81 13.44 26.12
C GLY A 384 -9.43 12.23 26.81
N ALA A 385 -9.74 11.17 26.06
CA ALA A 385 -10.22 9.91 26.64
C ALA A 385 -9.17 9.24 27.54
N LEU A 386 -7.89 9.32 27.19
CA LEU A 386 -6.80 8.73 27.96
C LEU A 386 -6.54 9.44 29.30
N VAL A 387 -6.65 10.78 29.35
CA VAL A 387 -6.37 11.56 30.56
C VAL A 387 -7.64 12.02 31.30
N GLY A 388 -8.83 11.83 30.71
CA GLY A 388 -10.10 12.32 31.25
C GLY A 388 -10.22 13.84 31.23
N ASP A 389 -9.83 14.51 30.12
CA ASP A 389 -9.94 15.96 29.96
C ASP A 389 -11.12 16.33 29.03
N ASP A 390 -12.27 16.67 29.64
CA ASP A 390 -13.50 17.07 28.94
C ASP A 390 -13.31 18.28 28.01
N ALA A 391 -12.32 19.14 28.26
CA ALA A 391 -12.05 20.28 27.39
C ALA A 391 -11.51 19.84 26.02
N MET A 392 -10.77 18.73 25.97
CA MET A 392 -10.32 18.13 24.72
C MET A 392 -11.49 17.50 23.97
N GLU A 393 -12.37 16.76 24.66
CA GLU A 393 -13.60 16.22 24.06
C GLU A 393 -14.47 17.33 23.45
N GLN A 394 -14.68 18.43 24.19
CA GLN A 394 -15.47 19.56 23.71
C GLN A 394 -14.84 20.23 22.48
N ALA A 395 -13.51 20.37 22.45
CA ALA A 395 -12.81 20.92 21.30
C ALA A 395 -12.99 20.04 20.05
N VAL A 396 -12.95 18.71 20.21
CA VAL A 396 -13.21 17.77 19.11
C VAL A 396 -14.64 17.89 18.59
N ARG A 397 -15.63 17.94 19.48
CA ARG A 397 -17.04 18.13 19.09
C ARG A 397 -17.27 19.42 18.34
N ASN A 398 -16.65 20.52 18.78
CA ASN A 398 -16.72 21.81 18.10
C ASN A 398 -16.11 21.74 16.70
N ALA A 399 -14.95 21.09 16.56
CA ALA A 399 -14.28 20.92 15.27
C ALA A 399 -15.12 20.12 14.27
N LEU A 400 -15.80 19.07 14.75
CA LEU A 400 -16.73 18.28 13.93
C LEU A 400 -18.00 19.06 13.56
N ALA A 401 -18.56 19.83 14.49
CA ALA A 401 -19.72 20.67 14.21
C ALA A 401 -19.44 21.76 13.17
N ALA A 402 -18.19 22.25 13.11
CA ALA A 402 -17.72 23.19 12.09
C ALA A 402 -17.25 22.51 10.79
N PHE A 403 -17.17 21.18 10.76
CA PHE A 403 -16.68 20.42 9.61
C PHE A 403 -17.83 20.14 8.64
N GLU A 404 -17.66 20.62 7.41
CA GLU A 404 -18.55 20.29 6.31
C GLU A 404 -17.85 19.29 5.38
N PHE A 405 -18.43 18.09 5.28
CA PHE A 405 -17.96 17.06 4.37
C PHE A 405 -18.56 17.29 2.98
N TYR A 406 -17.76 17.84 2.08
CA TYR A 406 -18.15 17.96 0.68
C TYR A 406 -17.72 16.70 -0.06
N HIS A 407 -18.69 15.91 -0.54
CA HIS A 407 -18.44 14.80 -1.46
C HIS A 407 -18.03 15.36 -2.83
N HIS A 408 -16.76 15.69 -3.01
CA HIS A 408 -16.24 16.19 -4.28
C HIS A 408 -15.95 15.05 -5.25
N TRP A 409 -17.00 14.38 -5.73
CA TRP A 409 -16.88 13.53 -6.92
C TRP A 409 -18.07 13.71 -7.88
N PRO A 410 -17.91 14.50 -8.95
CA PRO A 410 -18.95 14.67 -9.98
C PRO A 410 -18.93 13.55 -11.03
N GLY A 411 -18.05 12.56 -10.91
CA GLY A 411 -17.83 11.49 -11.89
C GLY A 411 -18.74 10.27 -11.71
N ASN A 412 -18.61 9.30 -12.61
CA ASN A 412 -19.25 7.99 -12.49
C ASN A 412 -18.20 6.90 -12.19
N TRP A 413 -18.63 5.66 -12.04
CA TRP A 413 -17.79 4.50 -11.72
C TRP A 413 -16.55 4.27 -12.63
N HIS A 414 -16.52 4.85 -13.84
CA HIS A 414 -15.38 4.80 -14.75
C HIS A 414 -14.30 5.84 -14.47
N ASP A 415 -14.64 6.92 -13.75
CA ASP A 415 -13.72 8.01 -13.46
C ASP A 415 -12.81 7.63 -12.27
N VAL A 416 -11.60 8.18 -12.22
CA VAL A 416 -10.76 8.13 -11.02
C VAL A 416 -11.54 8.83 -9.91
N ASP A 417 -11.79 8.14 -8.80
CA ASP A 417 -12.37 8.75 -7.60
C ASP A 417 -11.27 9.14 -6.62
N PRO A 418 -10.81 10.40 -6.59
CA PRO A 418 -9.97 10.89 -5.50
C PRO A 418 -10.78 11.07 -4.19
N GLY A 419 -12.11 11.08 -4.25
CA GLY A 419 -12.96 11.30 -3.07
C GLY A 419 -13.01 10.12 -2.12
N PHE A 420 -12.96 8.87 -2.62
CA PHE A 420 -13.03 7.69 -1.75
C PHE A 420 -11.77 7.52 -0.89
N ASP A 421 -10.58 7.73 -1.43
CA ASP A 421 -9.30 7.58 -0.72
C ASP A 421 -8.73 8.87 -0.12
N ASP A 422 -8.74 9.99 -0.87
CA ASP A 422 -8.20 11.26 -0.38
C ASP A 422 -9.16 11.92 0.61
N ASP A 423 -10.42 12.21 0.23
CA ASP A 423 -11.35 12.90 1.15
C ASP A 423 -11.89 11.94 2.22
N PHE A 424 -12.68 10.94 1.81
CA PHE A 424 -13.29 9.98 2.74
C PHE A 424 -12.24 9.16 3.47
N GLY A 425 -11.24 8.64 2.75
CA GLY A 425 -10.18 7.86 3.38
C GLY A 425 -9.39 8.65 4.42
N ILE A 426 -9.20 9.97 4.22
CA ILE A 426 -8.53 10.81 5.23
C ILE A 426 -9.47 11.16 6.37
N TYR A 427 -10.60 11.80 6.10
CA TYR A 427 -11.49 12.29 7.16
C TYR A 427 -12.17 11.14 7.90
N GLY A 428 -12.58 10.09 7.18
CA GLY A 428 -13.17 8.87 7.75
C GLY A 428 -12.23 8.16 8.71
N ALA A 429 -10.94 7.99 8.37
CA ALA A 429 -9.97 7.39 9.30
C ALA A 429 -9.81 8.20 10.60
N ARG A 430 -9.98 9.52 10.55
CA ARG A 430 -9.88 10.41 11.71
C ARG A 430 -11.16 10.33 12.53
N ALA A 431 -12.32 10.27 11.87
CA ALA A 431 -13.61 10.05 12.52
C ALA A 431 -13.69 8.70 13.23
N VAL A 432 -13.24 7.60 12.61
CA VAL A 432 -13.14 6.29 13.26
C VAL A 432 -12.21 6.32 14.48
N THR A 433 -11.09 7.06 14.39
CA THR A 433 -10.17 7.27 15.51
C THR A 433 -10.83 8.00 16.67
N MET A 434 -11.58 9.07 16.38
CA MET A 434 -12.33 9.83 17.39
C MET A 434 -13.44 8.97 18.02
N LEU A 435 -14.17 8.21 17.20
CA LEU A 435 -15.24 7.33 17.65
C LEU A 435 -14.72 6.18 18.53
N ALA A 436 -13.50 5.69 18.28
CA ALA A 436 -12.88 4.70 19.16
C ALA A 436 -12.61 5.27 20.57
N ALA A 437 -12.33 6.58 20.67
CA ALA A 437 -12.15 7.26 21.95
C ALA A 437 -13.50 7.58 22.63
N PHE A 438 -14.54 7.88 21.84
CA PHE A 438 -15.89 8.21 22.32
C PHE A 438 -16.98 7.42 21.57
N PRO A 439 -17.19 6.13 21.91
CA PRO A 439 -18.03 5.21 21.11
C PRO A 439 -19.50 5.61 20.98
N ASP A 440 -20.03 6.35 21.96
CA ASP A 440 -21.44 6.75 22.01
C ASP A 440 -21.71 8.09 21.28
N ASP A 441 -20.68 8.74 20.71
CA ASP A 441 -20.84 10.02 20.02
C ASP A 441 -21.36 9.83 18.59
N ALA A 442 -22.66 10.11 18.41
CA ALA A 442 -23.34 9.94 17.13
C ALA A 442 -22.76 10.82 16.00
N GLY A 443 -22.22 12.00 16.33
CA GLY A 443 -21.63 12.90 15.32
C GLY A 443 -20.35 12.34 14.71
N MET A 444 -19.53 11.69 15.53
CA MET A 444 -18.30 11.04 15.06
C MET A 444 -18.57 9.84 14.15
N GLY A 445 -19.66 9.10 14.40
CA GLY A 445 -20.06 7.97 13.55
C GLY A 445 -20.72 8.36 12.23
N ALA A 446 -21.44 9.49 12.20
CA ALA A 446 -22.19 9.93 11.02
C ALA A 446 -21.31 10.14 9.79
N LEU A 447 -20.16 10.82 9.93
CA LEU A 447 -19.23 11.07 8.82
C LEU A 447 -18.79 9.77 8.12
N VAL A 448 -18.45 8.74 8.90
CA VAL A 448 -18.00 7.45 8.37
C VAL A 448 -19.14 6.72 7.69
N ASP A 449 -20.31 6.68 8.32
CA ASP A 449 -21.48 5.96 7.83
C ASP A 449 -22.06 6.61 6.55
N GLU A 450 -22.09 7.95 6.47
CA GLU A 450 -22.52 8.71 5.29
C GLU A 450 -21.54 8.55 4.13
N GLY A 451 -20.24 8.69 4.39
CA GLY A 451 -19.20 8.45 3.39
C GLY A 451 -19.25 7.01 2.84
N TRP A 452 -19.38 6.01 3.72
CA TRP A 452 -19.54 4.63 3.27
C TRP A 452 -20.79 4.44 2.41
N THR A 453 -21.93 4.97 2.84
CA THR A 453 -23.19 4.88 2.08
C THR A 453 -23.06 5.51 0.69
N HIS A 454 -22.30 6.60 0.57
CA HIS A 454 -22.04 7.27 -0.69
C HIS A 454 -21.15 6.42 -1.62
N TYR A 455 -20.00 5.95 -1.13
CA TYR A 455 -18.98 5.34 -1.99
C TYR A 455 -19.13 3.83 -2.21
N ARG A 456 -19.80 3.09 -1.31
CA ARG A 456 -19.83 1.61 -1.30
C ARG A 456 -20.23 0.99 -2.64
N ASP A 457 -21.35 1.44 -3.21
CA ASP A 457 -21.89 0.83 -4.43
C ASP A 457 -21.02 1.15 -5.65
N MET A 458 -20.42 2.33 -5.69
CA MET A 458 -19.46 2.72 -6.73
C MET A 458 -18.17 1.90 -6.60
N TRP A 459 -17.67 1.72 -5.38
CA TRP A 459 -16.50 0.90 -5.11
C TRP A 459 -16.73 -0.56 -5.51
N ARG A 460 -17.87 -1.15 -5.12
CA ARG A 460 -18.29 -2.50 -5.53
C ARG A 460 -18.24 -2.68 -7.05
N ASP A 461 -18.85 -1.76 -7.77
CA ASP A 461 -18.97 -1.84 -9.23
C ASP A 461 -17.62 -1.55 -9.89
N GLY A 462 -16.87 -0.56 -9.40
CA GLY A 462 -15.54 -0.20 -9.89
C GLY A 462 -14.55 -1.36 -9.76
N LEU A 463 -14.52 -2.02 -8.60
CA LEU A 463 -13.76 -3.25 -8.39
C LEU A 463 -14.13 -4.29 -9.43
N ARG A 464 -15.42 -4.65 -9.57
CA ARG A 464 -15.84 -5.81 -10.37
C ARG A 464 -15.93 -5.55 -11.87
N MET A 465 -16.11 -4.32 -12.33
CA MET A 465 -16.38 -4.00 -13.74
C MET A 465 -15.22 -3.29 -14.45
N GLY A 466 -14.08 -3.17 -13.76
CA GLY A 466 -12.89 -2.52 -14.29
C GLY A 466 -13.04 -1.00 -14.30
N GLY A 467 -13.62 -0.42 -13.26
CA GLY A 467 -13.56 1.01 -12.98
C GLY A 467 -12.14 1.44 -12.61
N SER A 468 -11.97 2.73 -12.31
CA SER A 468 -10.69 3.24 -11.85
C SER A 468 -10.52 2.99 -10.35
N VAL A 469 -9.39 2.39 -9.97
CA VAL A 469 -9.10 1.98 -8.59
C VAL A 469 -7.67 2.39 -8.25
N ALA A 470 -7.52 3.29 -7.28
CA ALA A 470 -6.23 3.75 -6.79
C ALA A 470 -5.64 2.76 -5.78
N ALA A 471 -4.30 2.70 -5.70
CA ALA A 471 -3.63 1.71 -4.87
C ALA A 471 -3.82 1.96 -3.36
N ASP A 472 -3.92 3.23 -2.96
CA ASP A 472 -4.05 3.71 -1.59
C ASP A 472 -5.49 3.69 -1.05
N GLN A 473 -6.47 3.25 -1.84
CA GLN A 473 -7.80 2.87 -1.35
C GLN A 473 -7.76 1.79 -0.25
N VAL A 474 -6.63 1.08 -0.07
CA VAL A 474 -6.41 0.19 1.08
C VAL A 474 -6.60 0.91 2.42
N ARG A 475 -6.35 2.22 2.48
CA ARG A 475 -6.70 3.05 3.65
C ARG A 475 -8.18 2.91 4.01
N CYS A 476 -9.05 2.82 3.01
CA CYS A 476 -10.48 2.65 3.19
C CYS A 476 -10.85 1.24 3.64
N TRP A 477 -10.05 0.22 3.31
CA TRP A 477 -10.25 -1.14 3.83
C TRP A 477 -10.01 -1.14 5.34
N LYS A 478 -8.90 -0.53 5.77
CA LYS A 478 -8.53 -0.39 7.19
C LYS A 478 -9.59 0.36 7.99
N LEU A 479 -10.02 1.53 7.51
CA LEU A 479 -11.01 2.33 8.24
C LEU A 479 -12.35 1.60 8.33
N MET A 480 -12.77 0.90 7.27
CA MET A 480 -14.04 0.17 7.27
C MET A 480 -13.98 -1.10 8.12
N LEU A 481 -12.84 -1.79 8.18
CA LEU A 481 -12.63 -2.90 9.13
C LEU A 481 -12.70 -2.42 10.58
N GLN A 482 -12.05 -1.30 10.89
CA GLN A 482 -12.14 -0.68 12.22
C GLN A 482 -13.59 -0.28 12.55
N ARG A 483 -14.31 0.32 11.59
CA ARG A 483 -15.71 0.68 11.76
C ARG A 483 -16.61 -0.55 11.92
N ALA A 484 -16.36 -1.63 11.20
CA ALA A 484 -17.10 -2.89 11.32
C ALA A 484 -16.95 -3.49 12.72
N GLY A 485 -15.76 -3.41 13.33
CA GLY A 485 -15.56 -3.79 14.74
C GLY A 485 -16.40 -2.97 15.74
N GLN A 486 -16.72 -1.72 15.40
CA GLN A 486 -17.61 -0.85 16.20
C GLN A 486 -19.09 -1.01 15.83
N LYS A 487 -19.40 -1.44 14.60
CA LYS A 487 -20.75 -1.61 14.05
C LYS A 487 -20.81 -2.93 13.26
N PRO A 488 -20.96 -4.08 13.94
CA PRO A 488 -20.84 -5.41 13.31
C PRO A 488 -21.82 -5.68 12.17
N THR A 489 -22.93 -4.94 12.09
CA THR A 489 -23.89 -5.04 10.97
C THR A 489 -23.28 -4.72 9.62
N LEU A 490 -22.14 -4.03 9.56
CA LEU A 490 -21.43 -3.71 8.31
C LEU A 490 -20.61 -4.87 7.76
N GLU A 491 -20.30 -5.90 8.57
CA GLU A 491 -19.38 -6.97 8.18
C GLU A 491 -19.86 -7.75 6.95
N ASN A 492 -21.16 -8.07 6.90
CA ASN A 492 -21.77 -8.81 5.79
C ASN A 492 -21.67 -8.06 4.46
N GLU A 493 -21.71 -6.73 4.50
CA GLU A 493 -21.55 -5.90 3.31
C GLU A 493 -20.08 -5.74 2.93
N LEU A 494 -19.19 -5.63 3.93
CA LEU A 494 -17.77 -5.33 3.72
C LEU A 494 -16.96 -6.54 3.23
N ARG A 495 -17.18 -7.73 3.79
CA ARG A 495 -16.36 -8.94 3.49
C ARG A 495 -16.34 -9.30 2.00
N PRO A 496 -17.47 -9.33 1.26
CA PRO A 496 -17.46 -9.59 -0.17
C PRO A 496 -16.67 -8.52 -0.96
N LEU A 497 -16.72 -7.26 -0.52
CA LEU A 497 -16.00 -6.15 -1.15
C LEU A 497 -14.50 -6.26 -0.90
N LEU A 498 -14.06 -6.66 0.30
CA LEU A 498 -12.65 -6.93 0.58
C LEU A 498 -12.11 -8.08 -0.26
N SER A 499 -12.89 -9.16 -0.45
CA SER A 499 -12.53 -10.26 -1.35
C SER A 499 -12.37 -9.79 -2.80
N ALA A 500 -13.33 -8.99 -3.29
CA ALA A 500 -13.25 -8.36 -4.61
C ALA A 500 -12.04 -7.43 -4.74
N ALA A 501 -11.74 -6.64 -3.69
CA ALA A 501 -10.63 -5.70 -3.68
C ALA A 501 -9.27 -6.41 -3.73
N MET A 502 -9.07 -7.45 -2.92
CA MET A 502 -7.87 -8.28 -2.96
C MET A 502 -7.64 -8.89 -4.36
N ARG A 503 -8.70 -9.43 -4.99
CA ARG A 503 -8.66 -9.99 -6.35
C ARG A 503 -8.30 -8.93 -7.39
N ALA A 504 -8.99 -7.79 -7.36
CA ALA A 504 -8.77 -6.68 -8.30
C ALA A 504 -7.34 -6.17 -8.25
N HIS A 505 -6.86 -5.81 -7.05
CA HIS A 505 -5.55 -5.21 -6.87
C HIS A 505 -4.44 -6.20 -7.24
N PHE A 506 -4.52 -7.45 -6.77
CA PHE A 506 -3.50 -8.45 -7.09
C PHE A 506 -3.43 -8.75 -8.59
N LYS A 507 -4.57 -8.78 -9.28
CA LYS A 507 -4.59 -8.94 -10.73
C LYS A 507 -4.04 -7.73 -11.46
N ALA A 508 -4.52 -6.54 -11.10
CA ALA A 508 -4.35 -5.34 -11.91
C ALA A 508 -3.03 -4.59 -11.64
N GLN A 509 -2.42 -4.74 -10.47
CA GLN A 509 -1.19 -4.02 -10.10
C GLN A 509 0.12 -4.72 -10.51
N GLN A 510 0.08 -5.94 -11.03
CA GLN A 510 1.27 -6.60 -11.57
C GLN A 510 1.72 -5.94 -12.88
N LYS A 511 2.98 -5.51 -12.96
CA LYS A 511 3.58 -4.95 -14.17
C LYS A 511 4.09 -6.04 -15.11
N ARG A 512 4.37 -5.66 -16.35
CA ARG A 512 4.84 -6.56 -17.42
C ARG A 512 6.13 -7.33 -17.11
N ASN A 513 6.97 -6.79 -16.23
CA ASN A 513 8.19 -7.45 -15.77
C ASN A 513 7.98 -8.36 -14.55
N GLY A 514 6.74 -8.56 -14.10
CA GLY A 514 6.39 -9.38 -12.93
C GLY A 514 6.39 -8.65 -11.60
N ALA A 515 7.00 -7.47 -11.53
CA ALA A 515 6.97 -6.64 -10.34
C ALA A 515 5.56 -6.16 -10.01
N PHE A 516 5.19 -6.20 -8.74
CA PHE A 516 4.03 -5.48 -8.23
C PHE A 516 4.44 -4.06 -7.82
N GLY A 517 3.53 -3.10 -7.92
CA GLY A 517 3.76 -1.76 -7.36
C GLY A 517 2.47 -1.06 -6.96
N ASP A 518 2.59 -0.02 -6.14
CA ASP A 518 1.46 0.84 -5.79
C ASP A 518 1.10 1.71 -6.99
N VAL A 519 0.15 1.23 -7.80
CA VAL A 519 -0.29 1.87 -9.04
C VAL A 519 -1.81 1.82 -9.18
N THR A 520 -2.38 2.92 -9.69
CA THR A 520 -3.78 3.00 -10.09
C THR A 520 -4.02 2.17 -11.35
N PHE A 521 -5.16 1.48 -11.40
CA PHE A 521 -5.56 0.68 -12.55
C PHE A 521 -6.98 1.04 -13.02
N MET A 522 -7.26 0.74 -14.28
CA MET A 522 -8.58 0.89 -14.91
C MET A 522 -8.77 -0.22 -15.92
N GLY A 523 -9.96 -0.82 -15.96
CA GLY A 523 -10.21 -1.98 -16.82
C GLY A 523 -9.31 -3.17 -16.49
N PHE A 524 -8.84 -3.28 -15.23
CA PHE A 524 -7.82 -4.25 -14.80
C PHE A 524 -6.47 -4.11 -15.50
N ASP A 525 -6.23 -2.99 -16.16
CA ASP A 525 -4.94 -2.65 -16.74
C ASP A 525 -4.31 -1.43 -16.06
N LEU A 526 -3.00 -1.35 -16.15
CA LEU A 526 -2.26 -0.21 -15.62
C LEU A 526 -2.60 1.02 -16.45
N VAL A 527 -3.02 2.10 -15.80
CA VAL A 527 -3.13 3.39 -16.46
C VAL A 527 -1.82 4.13 -16.23
N THR A 528 -1.28 4.78 -17.26
CA THR A 528 -0.17 5.74 -17.14
C THR A 528 -0.61 7.05 -16.47
N VAL A 529 -1.51 6.98 -15.49
CA VAL A 529 -1.78 8.07 -14.57
C VAL A 529 -1.19 7.64 -13.24
N GLU A 530 -0.02 8.18 -12.92
CA GLU A 530 0.53 8.15 -11.56
C GLU A 530 -0.37 9.06 -10.71
N VAL A 531 -1.46 8.52 -10.16
CA VAL A 531 -2.22 9.21 -9.10
C VAL A 531 -1.55 8.83 -7.78
N GLY A 532 -1.08 9.85 -7.05
CA GLY A 532 -0.16 9.72 -5.92
C GLY A 532 1.29 10.08 -6.31
N ASP A 533 1.93 10.92 -5.51
CA ASP A 533 3.20 11.61 -5.85
C ASP A 533 4.38 10.71 -6.25
N LEU A 534 4.35 9.38 -5.99
CA LEU A 534 5.42 8.44 -6.35
C LEU A 534 4.90 7.00 -6.53
N PRO A 535 4.95 6.39 -7.72
CA PRO A 535 4.77 4.95 -7.89
C PRO A 535 5.95 4.19 -7.24
N GLY A 536 5.66 3.16 -6.45
CA GLY A 536 6.71 2.49 -5.68
C GLY A 536 6.51 1.01 -5.38
N VAL A 537 7.18 0.55 -4.32
CA VAL A 537 6.98 -0.77 -3.71
C VAL A 537 5.49 -1.06 -3.46
N PRO A 538 5.02 -2.31 -3.50
CA PRO A 538 3.59 -2.66 -3.38
C PRO A 538 3.09 -2.65 -1.93
N ALA A 539 3.36 -1.55 -1.20
CA ALA A 539 3.10 -1.45 0.23
C ALA A 539 1.60 -1.48 0.55
N ASN A 540 0.77 -0.80 -0.25
CA ASN A 540 -0.66 -0.74 0.03
C ASN A 540 -1.30 -2.12 -0.14
N LEU A 541 -1.06 -2.80 -1.27
CA LEU A 541 -1.61 -4.15 -1.45
C LEU A 541 -1.08 -5.13 -0.39
N LEU A 542 0.20 -5.02 0.01
CA LEU A 542 0.74 -5.86 1.07
C LEU A 542 0.05 -5.60 2.43
N GLU A 543 -0.24 -4.34 2.78
CA GLU A 543 -1.02 -3.98 3.98
C GLU A 543 -2.45 -4.49 3.87
N GLY A 544 -3.10 -4.35 2.71
CA GLY A 544 -4.46 -4.80 2.45
C GLY A 544 -4.62 -6.31 2.62
N LEU A 545 -3.65 -7.10 2.13
CA LEU A 545 -3.62 -8.55 2.34
C LEU A 545 -3.43 -8.90 3.81
N ALA A 546 -2.57 -8.18 4.54
CA ALA A 546 -2.40 -8.38 5.99
C ALA A 546 -3.71 -8.10 6.74
N LEU A 547 -4.38 -6.99 6.40
CA LEU A 547 -5.62 -6.58 7.04
C LEU A 547 -6.74 -7.61 6.86
N CYS A 548 -6.79 -8.30 5.71
CA CYS A 548 -7.80 -9.31 5.40
C CYS A 548 -7.41 -10.73 5.82
N TYR A 549 -6.18 -10.95 6.30
CA TYR A 549 -5.73 -12.26 6.77
C TYR A 549 -6.50 -12.68 8.03
N GLY A 550 -7.06 -13.90 8.04
CA GLY A 550 -7.91 -14.40 9.12
C GLY A 550 -9.33 -13.80 9.14
N GLU A 551 -9.68 -12.94 8.18
CA GLU A 551 -11.03 -12.36 8.12
C GLU A 551 -12.02 -13.36 7.48
N PRO A 552 -13.08 -13.78 8.22
CA PRO A 552 -14.01 -14.80 7.75
C PRO A 552 -14.78 -14.38 6.49
N ASP A 553 -15.19 -15.36 5.70
CA ASP A 553 -15.94 -15.19 4.44
C ASP A 553 -15.24 -14.28 3.40
N THR A 554 -13.92 -14.10 3.51
CA THR A 554 -13.08 -13.46 2.48
C THR A 554 -12.35 -14.52 1.63
N LEU A 555 -11.09 -14.28 1.24
CA LEU A 555 -10.26 -15.29 0.58
C LEU A 555 -9.72 -16.26 1.63
N SER A 556 -9.41 -17.51 1.24
CA SER A 556 -8.77 -18.45 2.16
C SER A 556 -7.40 -17.94 2.61
N ASP A 557 -7.05 -18.18 3.87
CA ASP A 557 -5.77 -17.76 4.46
C ASP A 557 -4.56 -18.24 3.65
N GLU A 558 -4.60 -19.48 3.14
CA GLU A 558 -3.56 -20.00 2.25
C GLU A 558 -3.39 -19.14 0.99
N ARG A 559 -4.50 -18.70 0.38
CA ARG A 559 -4.46 -17.85 -0.82
C ARG A 559 -3.90 -16.47 -0.48
N VAL A 560 -4.32 -15.88 0.65
CA VAL A 560 -3.82 -14.57 1.09
C VAL A 560 -2.32 -14.63 1.40
N ARG A 561 -1.85 -15.66 2.13
CA ARG A 561 -0.41 -15.88 2.36
C ARG A 561 0.36 -16.07 1.05
N ALA A 562 -0.20 -16.81 0.10
CA ALA A 562 0.47 -17.04 -1.17
C ALA A 562 0.60 -15.76 -2.02
N MET A 563 -0.44 -14.92 -2.01
CA MET A 563 -0.41 -13.59 -2.63
C MET A 563 0.62 -12.69 -1.95
N ALA A 564 0.66 -12.66 -0.62
CA ALA A 564 1.63 -11.88 0.14
C ALA A 564 3.08 -12.34 -0.09
N ALA A 565 3.32 -13.65 -0.09
CA ALA A 565 4.62 -14.23 -0.39
C ALA A 565 5.09 -13.89 -1.81
N THR A 566 4.18 -13.92 -2.78
CA THR A 566 4.45 -13.50 -4.16
C THR A 566 4.87 -12.02 -4.21
N LEU A 567 4.16 -11.14 -3.49
CA LEU A 567 4.50 -9.72 -3.38
C LEU A 567 5.87 -9.51 -2.75
N LEU A 568 6.20 -10.21 -1.67
CA LEU A 568 7.49 -10.08 -0.99
C LEU A 568 8.65 -10.56 -1.86
N LEU A 569 8.52 -11.73 -2.49
CA LEU A 569 9.55 -12.28 -3.38
C LEU A 569 9.82 -11.37 -4.59
N THR A 570 8.76 -10.91 -5.25
CA THR A 570 8.90 -9.96 -6.38
C THR A 570 9.39 -8.60 -5.92
N SER A 571 9.06 -8.15 -4.70
CA SER A 571 9.61 -6.92 -4.14
C SER A 571 11.12 -7.03 -3.92
N ASP A 572 11.59 -8.17 -3.42
CA ASP A 572 13.01 -8.42 -3.25
C ASP A 572 13.74 -8.44 -4.60
N GLU A 573 13.20 -9.16 -5.57
CA GLU A 573 13.78 -9.26 -6.92
C GLU A 573 13.95 -7.89 -7.59
N HIS A 574 12.94 -7.01 -7.48
CA HIS A 574 12.92 -5.79 -8.26
C HIS A 574 13.38 -4.54 -7.49
N TYR A 575 13.17 -4.48 -6.18
CA TYR A 575 13.34 -3.26 -5.39
C TYR A 575 14.45 -3.35 -4.34
N ARG A 576 14.76 -4.55 -3.80
CA ARG A 576 15.76 -4.70 -2.75
C ARG A 576 17.17 -4.46 -3.29
N ARG A 577 17.97 -3.77 -2.50
CA ARG A 577 19.39 -3.47 -2.71
C ARG A 577 20.13 -3.63 -1.39
N ASP A 578 21.45 -3.51 -1.43
CA ASP A 578 22.37 -3.73 -0.30
C ASP A 578 21.96 -3.00 0.98
N TYR A 579 21.39 -1.79 0.86
CA TYR A 579 21.04 -0.96 2.01
C TYR A 579 19.55 -0.61 2.11
N GLY A 580 18.67 -1.32 1.40
CA GLY A 580 17.23 -1.13 1.57
C GLY A 580 16.43 -1.44 0.32
N TYR A 581 15.36 -0.70 0.10
CA TYR A 581 14.49 -0.86 -1.06
C TYR A 581 14.40 0.45 -1.82
N LEU A 582 14.48 0.38 -3.15
CA LEU A 582 14.25 1.51 -4.03
C LEU A 582 12.83 2.05 -3.86
N LEU A 583 12.68 3.38 -3.93
CA LEU A 583 11.35 3.99 -3.99
C LEU A 583 10.59 3.61 -5.27
N GLY A 584 11.28 3.40 -6.39
CA GLY A 584 10.69 2.99 -7.67
C GLY A 584 11.54 1.90 -8.32
N GLN A 585 11.00 1.21 -9.33
CA GLN A 585 11.63 0.01 -9.89
C GLN A 585 12.95 0.24 -10.65
N ARG A 586 13.19 1.48 -11.08
CA ARG A 586 14.37 1.83 -11.87
C ARG A 586 15.39 2.50 -10.98
N GLU A 587 16.59 1.95 -10.99
CA GLU A 587 17.76 2.65 -10.49
C GLU A 587 17.98 3.91 -11.32
N LYS A 588 18.17 5.02 -10.62
CA LYS A 588 18.59 6.28 -11.21
C LYS A 588 20.11 6.22 -11.39
N SER A 589 20.62 6.88 -12.43
CA SER A 589 22.07 7.05 -12.67
C SER A 589 22.79 7.88 -11.59
N GLY A 590 22.05 8.39 -10.60
CA GLY A 590 22.56 9.10 -9.44
C GLY A 590 21.95 8.55 -8.16
N PHE A 591 21.48 9.43 -7.28
CA PHE A 591 21.00 9.05 -5.96
C PHE A 591 19.69 8.24 -5.98
N ASN A 592 19.71 7.09 -5.30
CA ASN A 592 18.59 6.15 -5.13
C ASN A 592 18.11 6.15 -3.67
N ASP A 593 17.05 6.90 -3.38
CA ASP A 593 16.53 7.14 -2.03
C ASP A 593 16.03 5.86 -1.31
N ALA A 594 16.43 5.68 -0.05
CA ALA A 594 16.06 4.57 0.84
C ALA A 594 14.63 4.60 1.40
N GLY A 595 13.81 5.56 1.01
CA GLY A 595 12.41 5.67 1.42
C GLY A 595 11.53 4.47 1.03
N GLY A 596 11.94 3.65 0.05
CA GLY A 596 11.18 2.45 -0.34
C GLY A 596 11.03 1.46 0.80
N GLY A 597 12.08 1.29 1.61
CA GLY A 597 12.03 0.41 2.79
C GLY A 597 11.05 0.92 3.84
N LEU A 598 11.09 2.22 4.15
CA LEU A 598 10.17 2.84 5.10
C LEU A 598 8.71 2.75 4.65
N ARG A 599 8.46 2.76 3.33
CA ARG A 599 7.11 2.59 2.77
C ARG A 599 6.56 1.17 2.99
N LEU A 600 7.41 0.14 3.02
CA LEU A 600 6.99 -1.24 3.31
C LEU A 600 6.71 -1.51 4.79
N CYS A 601 7.33 -0.75 5.71
CA CYS A 601 7.25 -1.03 7.15
C CYS A 601 5.82 -1.15 7.70
N PRO A 602 4.85 -0.26 7.40
CA PRO A 602 3.48 -0.41 7.90
C PRO A 602 2.84 -1.76 7.54
N ALA A 603 3.01 -2.20 6.30
CA ALA A 603 2.49 -3.47 5.81
C ALA A 603 3.15 -4.66 6.51
N LEU A 604 4.48 -4.64 6.63
CA LEU A 604 5.25 -5.69 7.31
C LEU A 604 4.89 -5.81 8.79
N ILE A 605 4.71 -4.70 9.50
CA ILE A 605 4.29 -4.69 10.91
C ILE A 605 2.87 -5.24 11.05
N THR A 606 1.96 -4.87 10.14
CA THR A 606 0.59 -5.42 10.12
C THR A 606 0.61 -6.93 9.92
N TRP A 607 1.50 -7.46 9.07
CA TRP A 607 1.71 -8.90 8.92
C TRP A 607 2.24 -9.55 10.19
N LEU A 608 3.22 -8.97 10.89
CA LEU A 608 3.69 -9.51 12.17
C LEU A 608 2.54 -9.65 13.17
N LYS A 609 1.77 -8.58 13.35
CA LYS A 609 0.58 -8.58 14.22
C LYS A 609 -0.41 -9.70 13.88
N ARG A 610 -0.65 -9.93 12.59
CA ARG A 610 -1.64 -10.89 12.10
C ARG A 610 -1.16 -12.34 12.07
N LEU A 611 0.14 -12.57 12.20
CA LEU A 611 0.74 -13.92 12.26
C LEU A 611 1.03 -14.36 13.70
N ASP A 612 1.08 -13.43 14.65
CA ASP A 612 1.28 -13.72 16.09
C ASP A 612 -0.03 -13.82 16.89
N GLY A 613 -1.08 -13.14 16.45
CA GLY A 613 -2.43 -13.20 17.04
C GLY A 613 -3.30 -14.23 16.34
#